data_AF-A0A353KR01-F1
#
_entry.id   AF-A0A353KR01-F1
#
_cell.length_a   1.000
_cell.length_b   1.000
_cell.length_c   1.000
_cell.angle_alpha   90.00
_cell.angle_beta   90.00
_cell.angle_gamma   90.00
#
_symmetry.space_group_name_H-M   'P 1'
#
loop_
_entity.id
_entity.type
_entity.pdbx_description
1 polymer ?
#
loop_
_entity_poly.entity_id
_entity_poly.type
_entity_poly.pdbx_seq_one_letter_code
_entity_poly.pdbx_strand_id
1 'polypeptide(L)'
;MKDGMEYAEMLGLGVSSCDVVVKPARKRKRKDVKKQVIEKVNAETAAAEEKETAAAVTAAADTADSADALQETENADTANEKSIKKAKKKFKFDVVYAEGIAVFALVIAILLTNIFWENSGINTVFKNAFNTEKVVEDTRTYLSFNAQSPSSDLSVSVDAGVMTFSGKGSMYPVCDGKVSSVIEEDGKYTVTIEHSDLFTTVISGVDFVYADKGEEVFKYIPVCYLLDGSAKVYMYNGGALVTNYIVENGTIIWES
;
A
#
# COMPACT_ATOMS: atom_id res chain seq x y z
N MET A 1 -16.35 -45.16 -32.29
CA MET A 1 -16.57 -44.31 -31.10
C MET A 1 -17.37 -43.09 -31.53
N LYS A 2 -18.64 -43.05 -31.14
CA LYS A 2 -19.61 -41.96 -31.41
C LYS A 2 -20.27 -41.49 -30.10
N ASP A 3 -19.54 -41.55 -28.98
CA ASP A 3 -20.11 -41.29 -27.65
C ASP A 3 -20.24 -39.80 -27.28
N GLY A 4 -19.75 -38.87 -28.11
CA GLY A 4 -19.77 -37.44 -27.78
C GLY A 4 -21.05 -36.70 -28.18
N MET A 5 -21.81 -37.21 -29.16
CA MET A 5 -22.94 -36.47 -29.72
C MET A 5 -24.30 -36.83 -29.10
N GLU A 6 -24.45 -38.02 -28.53
CA GLU A 6 -25.72 -38.45 -27.92
C GLU A 6 -26.03 -37.74 -26.59
N TYR A 7 -25.02 -37.30 -25.84
CA TYR A 7 -25.23 -36.54 -24.59
C TYR A 7 -25.71 -35.10 -24.83
N ALA A 8 -25.36 -34.50 -25.98
CA ALA A 8 -25.76 -33.14 -26.32
C ALA A 8 -27.21 -33.07 -26.84
N GLU A 9 -27.76 -34.17 -27.37
CA GLU A 9 -29.17 -34.25 -27.80
C GLU A 9 -30.14 -34.53 -26.63
N MET A 10 -29.71 -35.19 -25.54
CA MET A 10 -30.58 -35.44 -24.37
C MET A 10 -30.81 -34.20 -23.49
N LEU A 11 -29.95 -33.19 -23.59
CA LEU A 11 -30.18 -31.88 -23.01
C LEU A 11 -30.69 -31.02 -24.16
N GLY A 12 -31.99 -30.70 -24.19
CA GLY A 12 -32.64 -29.87 -25.23
C GLY A 12 -32.17 -28.40 -25.30
N LEU A 13 -30.90 -28.16 -25.00
CA LEU A 13 -30.20 -26.91 -25.13
C LEU A 13 -29.69 -26.82 -26.57
N GLY A 14 -30.30 -25.95 -27.36
CA GLY A 14 -29.81 -25.62 -28.70
C GLY A 14 -28.37 -25.09 -28.60
N VAL A 15 -27.40 -25.92 -29.00
CA VAL A 15 -26.00 -25.53 -29.00
C VAL A 15 -25.74 -24.65 -30.22
N SER A 16 -25.94 -23.35 -30.06
CA SER A 16 -25.53 -22.34 -31.05
C SER A 16 -24.01 -22.21 -30.99
N SER A 17 -23.28 -22.97 -31.81
CA SER A 17 -21.84 -22.79 -31.98
C SER A 17 -21.57 -21.49 -32.74
N CYS A 18 -21.29 -20.40 -32.02
CA CYS A 18 -20.78 -19.18 -32.62
C CYS A 18 -19.29 -19.37 -32.96
N ASP A 19 -18.96 -19.45 -34.24
CA ASP A 19 -17.57 -19.41 -34.72
C ASP A 19 -16.93 -18.06 -34.41
N VAL A 20 -16.01 -18.03 -33.44
CA VAL A 20 -15.24 -16.82 -33.10
C VAL A 20 -14.02 -16.73 -34.02
N VAL A 21 -14.14 -15.95 -35.10
CA VAL A 21 -12.98 -15.60 -35.95
C VAL A 21 -12.20 -14.46 -35.29
N VAL A 22 -11.14 -14.80 -34.56
CA VAL A 22 -10.20 -13.80 -34.01
C VAL A 22 -9.34 -13.24 -35.13
N LYS A 23 -9.51 -11.96 -35.47
CA LYS A 23 -8.62 -11.25 -36.39
C LYS A 23 -7.24 -11.05 -35.74
N PRO A 24 -6.12 -11.39 -36.41
CA PRO A 24 -4.79 -11.17 -35.86
C PRO A 24 -4.47 -9.67 -35.75
N ALA A 25 -3.94 -9.25 -34.60
CA ALA A 25 -3.55 -7.89 -34.32
C ALA A 25 -2.38 -7.43 -35.22
N ARG A 26 -2.53 -6.25 -35.86
CA ARG A 26 -1.47 -5.62 -36.66
C ARG A 26 -0.31 -5.17 -35.76
N LYS A 27 0.88 -5.77 -35.94
CA LYS A 27 2.13 -5.32 -35.30
C LYS A 27 2.51 -3.91 -35.78
N ARG A 28 2.49 -2.91 -34.88
CA ARG A 28 3.08 -1.59 -35.14
C ARG A 28 4.61 -1.72 -35.19
N LYS A 29 5.23 -1.17 -36.24
CA LYS A 29 6.70 -1.13 -36.40
C LYS A 29 7.32 -0.36 -35.22
N ARG A 30 8.31 -0.97 -34.55
CA ARG A 30 9.14 -0.29 -33.55
C ARG A 30 9.95 0.82 -34.25
N LYS A 31 9.91 2.04 -33.70
CA LYS A 31 10.78 3.14 -34.15
C LYS A 31 12.19 2.88 -33.63
N ASP A 32 13.18 2.93 -34.51
CA ASP A 32 14.60 2.73 -34.18
C ASP A 32 15.14 3.91 -33.37
N VAL A 33 15.16 3.75 -32.04
CA VAL A 33 15.71 4.71 -31.07
C VAL A 33 17.19 5.02 -31.34
N LYS A 34 17.92 4.10 -32.00
CA LYS A 34 19.34 4.26 -32.33
C LYS A 34 19.62 5.44 -33.26
N LYS A 35 18.73 5.77 -34.21
CA LYS A 35 18.94 6.91 -35.11
C LYS A 35 18.76 8.25 -34.41
N GLN A 36 17.83 8.33 -33.45
CA GLN A 36 17.56 9.56 -32.70
C GLN A 36 18.66 9.92 -31.68
N VAL A 37 19.39 8.93 -31.18
CA VAL A 37 20.51 9.16 -30.25
C VAL A 37 21.73 9.70 -31.00
N ILE A 38 22.04 9.16 -32.18
CA ILE A 38 23.18 9.62 -32.99
C ILE A 38 22.98 11.06 -33.46
N GLU A 39 21.76 11.44 -33.83
CA GLU A 39 21.42 12.80 -34.25
C GLU A 39 21.56 13.81 -33.11
N LYS A 40 21.22 13.44 -31.87
CA LYS A 40 21.41 14.30 -30.69
C LYS A 40 22.87 14.50 -30.32
N VAL A 41 23.69 13.45 -30.36
CA VAL A 41 25.11 13.56 -29.98
C VAL A 41 25.89 14.43 -30.98
N ASN A 42 25.57 14.35 -32.27
CA ASN A 42 26.21 15.21 -33.28
C ASN A 42 25.75 16.67 -33.20
N ALA A 43 24.56 16.95 -32.65
CA ALA A 43 24.10 18.33 -32.42
C ALA A 43 24.76 18.97 -31.19
N GLU A 44 25.12 18.17 -30.18
CA GLU A 44 25.73 18.65 -28.94
C GLU A 44 27.23 18.91 -29.07
N THR A 45 27.94 18.17 -29.94
CA THR A 45 29.34 18.45 -30.29
C THR A 45 29.50 19.70 -31.16
N ALA A 46 28.52 20.03 -32.01
CA ALA A 46 28.53 21.27 -32.78
C ALA A 46 28.24 22.53 -31.94
N ALA A 47 27.54 22.39 -30.80
CA ALA A 47 27.23 23.50 -29.89
C ALA A 47 28.34 23.80 -28.85
N ALA A 48 29.32 22.91 -28.71
CA ALA A 48 30.45 23.07 -27.78
C ALA A 48 31.63 23.87 -28.37
N GLU A 49 31.75 23.99 -29.70
CA GLU A 49 32.85 24.71 -30.35
C GLU A 49 32.64 26.24 -30.46
N GLU A 50 31.47 26.79 -30.10
CA GLU A 50 31.18 28.23 -30.21
C GLU A 50 31.26 29.03 -28.89
N LYS A 51 31.54 28.40 -27.74
CA LYS A 51 31.54 29.10 -26.43
C LYS A 51 32.91 29.41 -25.83
N GLU A 52 34.01 29.00 -26.46
CA GLU A 52 35.36 29.13 -25.88
C GLU A 52 36.11 30.41 -26.26
N THR A 53 35.52 31.35 -27.01
CA THR A 53 36.24 32.55 -27.50
C THR A 53 35.80 33.91 -26.92
N ALA A 54 34.91 33.97 -25.92
CA ALA A 54 34.31 35.25 -25.51
C ALA A 54 34.63 35.80 -24.10
N ALA A 55 35.36 35.09 -23.22
CA ALA A 55 35.52 35.54 -21.81
C ALA A 55 36.97 35.79 -21.37
N ALA A 56 37.90 35.99 -22.31
CA ALA A 56 39.31 36.25 -22.05
C ALA A 56 39.70 37.72 -22.26
N VAL A 57 38.88 38.72 -21.87
CA VAL A 57 39.33 40.13 -21.80
C VAL A 57 38.50 40.88 -20.75
N THR A 58 39.04 41.05 -19.55
CA THR A 58 39.15 42.36 -18.86
C THR A 58 39.93 42.17 -17.57
N ALA A 59 41.08 42.84 -17.53
CA ALA A 59 42.11 42.76 -16.52
C ALA A 59 41.94 43.81 -15.39
N ALA A 60 42.59 43.50 -14.26
CA ALA A 60 43.44 44.37 -13.45
C ALA A 60 42.83 45.52 -12.62
N ALA A 61 42.96 45.38 -11.30
CA ALA A 61 43.44 46.35 -10.28
C ALA A 61 43.15 45.71 -8.90
N ASP A 62 43.96 45.70 -7.86
CA ASP A 62 45.16 46.47 -7.54
C ASP A 62 45.93 45.78 -6.38
N THR A 63 47.09 46.34 -6.05
CA THR A 63 48.27 45.70 -5.44
C THR A 63 48.53 46.15 -3.98
N ALA A 64 49.57 45.57 -3.35
CA ALA A 64 50.35 45.97 -2.15
C ALA A 64 50.04 45.20 -0.83
N ASP A 65 50.90 44.35 -0.27
CA ASP A 65 52.33 44.39 0.12
C ASP A 65 52.58 44.99 1.52
N SER A 66 53.18 44.21 2.42
CA SER A 66 54.36 44.57 3.25
C SER A 66 54.54 43.67 4.48
N ALA A 67 55.81 43.31 4.71
CA ALA A 67 56.36 42.42 5.72
C ALA A 67 56.92 43.16 6.96
N ASP A 68 57.63 42.39 7.82
CA ASP A 68 58.58 42.80 8.88
C ASP A 68 58.00 43.17 10.26
N ALA A 69 58.64 43.03 11.44
CA ALA A 69 59.99 42.66 11.86
C ALA A 69 60.01 42.27 13.37
N LEU A 70 61.19 41.82 13.83
CA LEU A 70 61.64 41.28 15.13
C LEU A 70 61.87 42.30 16.29
N GLN A 71 62.33 41.74 17.44
CA GLN A 71 63.07 42.31 18.61
C GLN A 71 62.22 42.71 19.84
N GLU A 72 62.41 42.18 21.07
CA GLU A 72 63.55 41.98 22.01
C GLU A 72 63.77 43.15 22.99
N THR A 73 64.13 42.81 24.24
CA THR A 73 64.62 43.65 25.38
C THR A 73 63.57 44.39 26.22
N GLU A 74 63.71 44.69 27.52
CA GLU A 74 64.50 44.21 28.67
C GLU A 74 63.97 45.01 29.90
N ASN A 75 63.86 44.36 31.07
CA ASN A 75 63.88 44.82 32.49
C ASN A 75 63.31 46.19 32.96
N ALA A 76 62.49 46.17 34.02
CA ALA A 76 62.82 46.76 35.34
C ALA A 76 61.68 46.63 36.40
N ASP A 77 62.09 46.25 37.61
CA ASP A 77 61.61 46.62 38.95
C ASP A 77 60.26 46.16 39.55
N THR A 78 60.41 45.17 40.44
CA THR A 78 59.88 45.04 41.82
C THR A 78 58.75 45.96 42.30
N ALA A 79 57.62 45.36 42.70
CA ALA A 79 57.22 45.20 44.12
C ALA A 79 55.79 44.63 44.27
N ASN A 80 55.71 43.53 45.03
CA ASN A 80 54.67 43.18 46.02
C ASN A 80 53.16 43.37 45.69
N GLU A 81 52.41 42.26 45.58
CA GLU A 81 51.43 41.82 46.62
C GLU A 81 50.48 40.74 46.04
N LYS A 82 50.15 39.75 46.87
CA LYS A 82 49.43 38.53 46.47
C LYS A 82 47.91 38.74 46.34
N SER A 83 47.38 38.22 45.22
CA SER A 83 46.27 37.25 45.13
C SER A 83 44.84 37.70 44.71
N ILE A 84 44.28 36.85 43.82
CA ILE A 84 42.86 36.43 43.61
C ILE A 84 42.05 37.06 42.44
N LYS A 85 41.93 36.27 41.35
CA LYS A 85 40.77 36.04 40.42
C LYS A 85 40.33 37.20 39.50
N LYS A 86 39.95 37.05 38.21
CA LYS A 86 39.45 35.96 37.35
C LYS A 86 39.91 36.25 35.91
N ALA A 87 40.50 35.26 35.24
CA ALA A 87 40.81 35.35 33.81
C ALA A 87 39.52 35.42 32.98
N LYS A 88 39.40 36.44 32.12
CA LYS A 88 38.37 36.51 31.08
C LYS A 88 38.59 35.33 30.11
N LYS A 89 37.72 34.34 30.17
CA LYS A 89 37.74 33.17 29.26
C LYS A 89 37.32 33.65 27.87
N LYS A 90 38.30 33.93 27.00
CA LYS A 90 38.05 34.14 25.56
C LYS A 90 37.62 32.80 24.98
N PHE A 91 36.36 32.68 24.57
CA PHE A 91 35.88 31.54 23.79
C PHE A 91 36.58 31.57 22.43
N LYS A 92 37.58 30.72 22.26
CA LYS A 92 38.06 30.34 20.94
C LYS A 92 37.04 29.31 20.43
N PHE A 93 36.07 29.76 19.63
CA PHE A 93 35.29 28.82 18.84
C PHE A 93 36.27 28.11 17.93
N ASP A 94 36.40 26.81 18.14
CA ASP A 94 37.27 25.94 17.39
C ASP A 94 36.79 25.99 15.94
N VAL A 95 37.61 26.51 15.03
CA VAL A 95 37.25 26.78 13.63
C VAL A 95 36.70 25.52 12.94
N VAL A 96 37.17 24.35 13.40
CA VAL A 96 36.72 23.02 12.97
C VAL A 96 35.27 22.73 13.35
N TYR A 97 34.78 23.22 14.50
CA TYR A 97 33.39 23.05 14.93
C TYR A 97 32.44 23.95 14.13
N ALA A 98 32.91 25.15 13.75
CA ALA A 98 32.16 26.05 12.87
C ALA A 98 32.05 25.49 11.44
N GLU A 99 33.12 24.88 10.93
CA GLU A 99 33.15 24.24 9.61
C GLU A 99 32.26 22.98 9.56
N GLY A 100 32.29 22.15 10.60
CA GLY A 100 31.40 20.97 10.70
C GLY A 100 29.90 21.34 10.73
N ILE A 101 29.54 22.43 11.42
CA ILE A 101 28.16 22.94 11.43
C ILE A 101 27.75 23.45 10.04
N ALA A 102 28.67 24.10 9.30
CA ALA A 102 28.38 24.60 7.97
C ALA A 102 28.12 23.47 6.95
N VAL A 103 28.93 22.40 6.98
CA VAL A 103 28.73 21.24 6.10
C VAL A 103 27.42 20.52 6.45
N PHE A 104 27.12 20.35 7.73
CA PHE A 104 25.87 19.72 8.17
C PHE A 104 24.63 20.57 7.80
N ALA A 105 24.70 21.89 7.97
CA ALA A 105 23.65 22.81 7.55
C ALA A 105 23.44 22.79 6.03
N LEU A 106 24.52 22.66 5.24
CA LEU A 106 24.44 22.53 3.79
C LEU A 106 23.77 21.21 3.37
N VAL A 107 24.12 20.08 4.01
CA VAL A 107 23.47 18.79 3.76
C VAL A 107 21.98 18.85 4.11
N ILE A 108 21.61 19.47 5.23
CA ILE A 108 20.21 19.69 5.61
C ILE A 108 19.51 20.59 4.60
N ALA A 109 20.14 21.67 4.16
CA ALA A 109 19.57 22.58 3.16
C ALA A 109 19.32 21.88 1.82
N ILE A 110 20.23 20.99 1.38
CA ILE A 110 20.04 20.15 0.19
C ILE A 110 18.90 19.14 0.39
N LEU A 111 18.79 18.51 1.56
CA LEU A 111 17.70 17.58 1.86
C LEU A 111 16.35 18.29 1.91
N LEU A 112 16.27 19.46 2.55
CA LEU A 112 15.05 20.25 2.63
C LEU A 112 14.66 20.83 1.28
N THR A 113 15.60 21.28 0.46
CA THR A 113 15.30 21.69 -0.92
C THR A 113 14.83 20.52 -1.78
N ASN A 114 15.33 19.31 -1.58
CA ASN A 114 14.81 18.11 -2.26
C ASN A 114 13.42 17.68 -1.77
N ILE A 115 13.09 17.92 -0.50
CA ILE A 115 11.79 17.57 0.11
C ILE A 115 10.71 18.61 -0.23
N PHE A 116 11.05 19.90 -0.23
CA PHE A 116 10.09 21.00 -0.46
C PHE A 116 9.93 21.39 -1.94
N TRP A 117 10.75 20.89 -2.86
CA TRP A 117 10.51 21.08 -4.29
C TRP A 117 9.49 20.05 -4.77
N GLU A 118 8.23 20.46 -4.86
CA GLU A 118 7.06 19.60 -5.12
C GLU A 118 7.13 18.79 -6.43
N ASN A 119 8.10 19.07 -7.32
CA ASN A 119 8.33 18.38 -8.59
C ASN A 119 9.71 17.69 -8.70
N SER A 120 10.37 17.36 -7.60
CA SER A 120 11.61 16.56 -7.66
C SER A 120 11.27 15.07 -7.89
N GLY A 121 12.03 14.35 -8.72
CA GLY A 121 11.72 12.96 -9.12
C GLY A 121 11.57 11.97 -7.96
N ILE A 122 12.18 12.27 -6.81
CA ILE A 122 12.02 11.51 -5.56
C ILE A 122 10.62 11.71 -4.97
N ASN A 123 9.98 12.88 -5.10
CA ASN A 123 8.60 13.08 -4.67
C ASN A 123 7.64 12.21 -5.51
N THR A 124 7.93 11.99 -6.80
CA THR A 124 7.18 11.05 -7.64
C THR A 124 7.43 9.60 -7.23
N VAL A 125 8.66 9.24 -6.87
CA VAL A 125 9.00 7.88 -6.38
C VAL A 125 8.43 7.64 -4.99
N PHE A 126 8.43 8.63 -4.09
CA PHE A 126 7.86 8.55 -2.75
C PHE A 126 6.33 8.52 -2.83
N LYS A 127 5.72 9.35 -3.69
CA LYS A 127 4.29 9.22 -4.02
C LYS A 127 3.99 7.88 -4.68
N ASN A 128 4.83 7.31 -5.53
CA ASN A 128 4.54 6.00 -6.12
C ASN A 128 4.84 4.81 -5.17
N ALA A 129 5.76 4.98 -4.22
CA ALA A 129 6.11 3.95 -3.23
C ALA A 129 5.23 4.01 -1.98
N PHE A 130 4.61 5.16 -1.69
CA PHE A 130 3.75 5.40 -0.52
C PHE A 130 2.35 5.93 -0.86
N ASN A 131 2.00 6.15 -2.13
CA ASN A 131 0.59 6.12 -2.51
C ASN A 131 0.17 4.67 -2.34
N THR A 132 -0.40 4.37 -1.19
CA THR A 132 -1.45 3.38 -1.09
C THR A 132 -2.36 3.62 -2.29
N GLU A 133 -2.41 2.67 -3.23
CA GLU A 133 -3.44 2.67 -4.26
C GLU A 133 -4.75 3.07 -3.57
N LYS A 134 -5.50 4.03 -4.12
CA LYS A 134 -6.84 4.29 -3.61
C LYS A 134 -7.57 2.97 -3.64
N VAL A 135 -7.67 2.31 -2.48
CA VAL A 135 -8.52 1.15 -2.30
C VAL A 135 -9.88 1.69 -2.68
N VAL A 136 -10.41 1.19 -3.79
CA VAL A 136 -11.73 1.56 -4.23
C VAL A 136 -12.65 1.03 -3.15
N GLU A 137 -13.13 1.91 -2.29
CA GLU A 137 -14.00 1.52 -1.18
C GLU A 137 -15.28 0.93 -1.77
N ASP A 138 -15.58 -0.30 -1.38
CA ASP A 138 -16.80 -1.00 -1.72
C ASP A 138 -17.86 -0.67 -0.66
N THR A 139 -18.61 0.40 -0.92
CA THR A 139 -19.65 0.91 -0.02
C THR A 139 -20.99 0.17 -0.17
N ARG A 140 -21.03 -1.01 -0.80
CA ARG A 140 -22.27 -1.79 -0.94
C ARG A 140 -22.75 -2.24 0.44
N THR A 141 -24.04 -2.09 0.70
CA THR A 141 -24.68 -2.60 1.94
C THR A 141 -25.24 -3.99 1.72
N TYR A 142 -25.63 -4.67 2.81
CA TYR A 142 -26.24 -6.00 2.78
C TYR A 142 -27.42 -6.15 1.79
N LEU A 143 -28.21 -5.10 1.56
CA LEU A 143 -29.32 -5.08 0.59
C LEU A 143 -28.87 -5.21 -0.87
N SER A 144 -27.60 -4.95 -1.16
CA SER A 144 -27.02 -5.08 -2.50
C SER A 144 -26.67 -6.53 -2.85
N PHE A 145 -26.80 -7.45 -1.89
CA PHE A 145 -26.40 -8.84 -2.04
C PHE A 145 -27.62 -9.77 -1.97
N ASN A 146 -27.60 -10.83 -2.79
CA ASN A 146 -28.54 -11.93 -2.70
C ASN A 146 -28.02 -12.95 -1.68
N ALA A 147 -28.30 -12.70 -0.41
CA ALA A 147 -27.89 -13.52 0.71
C ALA A 147 -28.65 -14.85 0.78
N GLN A 148 -27.93 -15.95 1.04
CA GLN A 148 -28.54 -17.25 1.32
C GLN A 148 -28.24 -17.74 2.72
N SER A 149 -29.11 -18.63 3.19
CA SER A 149 -28.85 -19.36 4.43
C SER A 149 -27.53 -20.11 4.32
N PRO A 150 -26.62 -19.97 5.29
CA PRO A 150 -25.38 -20.75 5.38
C PRO A 150 -25.57 -22.27 5.31
N SER A 151 -26.77 -22.79 5.57
CA SER A 151 -27.06 -24.20 5.32
C SER A 151 -28.53 -24.42 4.99
N SER A 152 -28.80 -25.43 4.15
CA SER A 152 -30.14 -25.98 3.89
C SER A 152 -30.45 -27.22 4.73
N ASP A 153 -29.42 -27.89 5.25
CA ASP A 153 -29.53 -29.23 5.82
C ASP A 153 -29.57 -29.19 7.36
N LEU A 154 -29.07 -28.10 7.95
CA LEU A 154 -29.08 -27.88 9.39
C LEU A 154 -30.38 -27.19 9.83
N SER A 155 -30.82 -27.49 11.04
CA SER A 155 -31.93 -26.75 11.65
C SER A 155 -31.46 -25.34 12.00
N VAL A 156 -32.26 -24.33 11.65
CA VAL A 156 -31.95 -22.93 11.88
C VAL A 156 -33.02 -22.27 12.75
N SER A 157 -32.59 -21.51 13.74
CA SER A 157 -33.41 -20.54 14.47
C SER A 157 -32.78 -19.16 14.38
N VAL A 158 -33.60 -18.11 14.32
CA VAL A 158 -33.12 -16.72 14.33
C VAL A 158 -33.64 -16.04 15.59
N ASP A 159 -32.73 -15.51 16.39
CA ASP A 159 -33.04 -14.74 17.60
C ASP A 159 -32.23 -13.45 17.62
N ALA A 160 -32.91 -12.31 17.74
CA ALA A 160 -32.30 -10.97 17.73
C ALA A 160 -31.26 -10.74 16.61
N GLY A 161 -31.51 -11.26 15.40
CA GLY A 161 -30.60 -11.12 14.25
C GLY A 161 -29.43 -12.11 14.20
N VAL A 162 -29.38 -13.08 15.11
CA VAL A 162 -28.35 -14.14 15.12
C VAL A 162 -28.98 -15.46 14.66
N MET A 163 -28.43 -16.06 13.60
CA MET A 163 -28.84 -17.39 13.17
C MET A 163 -28.10 -18.44 13.99
N THR A 164 -28.81 -19.40 14.57
CA THR A 164 -28.23 -20.55 15.24
C THR A 164 -28.52 -21.80 14.42
N PHE A 165 -27.47 -22.38 13.83
CA PHE A 165 -27.53 -23.63 13.10
C PHE A 165 -27.18 -24.79 14.02
N SER A 166 -28.01 -25.83 14.05
CA SER A 166 -27.76 -27.02 14.87
C SER A 166 -27.77 -28.30 14.02
N GLY A 167 -26.94 -29.27 14.43
CA GLY A 167 -26.84 -30.56 13.77
C GLY A 167 -25.45 -30.82 13.19
N LYS A 168 -25.39 -31.60 12.12
CA LYS A 168 -24.15 -32.00 11.46
C LYS A 168 -24.22 -31.69 9.97
N GLY A 169 -23.25 -30.94 9.46
CA GLY A 169 -23.16 -30.67 8.04
C GLY A 169 -22.29 -29.47 7.69
N SER A 170 -22.21 -29.21 6.39
CA SER A 170 -21.43 -28.11 5.84
C SER A 170 -22.17 -26.78 5.98
N MET A 171 -21.39 -25.72 6.17
CA MET A 171 -21.88 -24.36 6.14
C MET A 171 -21.16 -23.57 5.04
N TYR A 172 -21.94 -22.74 4.36
CA TYR A 172 -21.59 -21.94 3.20
C TYR A 172 -21.55 -20.45 3.58
N PRO A 173 -20.79 -19.64 2.85
CA PRO A 173 -20.81 -18.21 3.06
C PRO A 173 -22.16 -17.66 2.60
N VAL A 174 -22.68 -16.66 3.31
CA VAL A 174 -23.99 -16.04 3.00
C VAL A 174 -24.01 -15.47 1.58
N CYS A 175 -22.87 -14.91 1.16
CA CYS A 175 -22.60 -14.34 -0.16
C CYS A 175 -21.14 -14.60 -0.54
N ASP A 176 -20.78 -14.33 -1.78
CA ASP A 176 -19.37 -14.29 -2.19
C ASP A 176 -18.60 -13.24 -1.37
N GLY A 177 -17.33 -13.51 -1.06
CA GLY A 177 -16.53 -12.61 -0.24
C GLY A 177 -15.10 -13.08 -0.07
N LYS A 178 -14.40 -12.48 0.87
CA LYS A 178 -13.02 -12.79 1.22
C LYS A 178 -12.91 -13.07 2.71
N VAL A 179 -12.21 -14.14 3.08
CA VAL A 179 -11.97 -14.47 4.49
C VAL A 179 -11.00 -13.45 5.08
N SER A 180 -11.43 -12.68 6.08
CA SER A 180 -10.58 -11.69 6.74
C SER A 180 -9.94 -12.20 8.03
N SER A 181 -10.57 -13.19 8.68
CA SER A 181 -10.05 -13.80 9.90
C SER A 181 -10.55 -15.23 10.07
N VAL A 182 -9.67 -16.09 10.60
CA VAL A 182 -9.99 -17.43 11.11
C VAL A 182 -9.33 -17.54 12.47
N ILE A 183 -10.10 -17.79 13.52
CA ILE A 183 -9.64 -17.87 14.90
C ILE A 183 -10.11 -19.21 15.47
N GLU A 184 -9.19 -19.94 16.10
CA GLU A 184 -9.50 -21.16 16.84
C GLU A 184 -9.43 -20.87 18.35
N GLU A 185 -10.48 -21.21 19.07
CA GLU A 185 -10.57 -21.10 20.53
C GLU A 185 -11.29 -22.34 21.07
N ASP A 186 -10.69 -23.01 22.06
CA ASP A 186 -11.22 -24.23 22.68
C ASP A 186 -11.62 -25.35 21.68
N GLY A 187 -10.89 -25.47 20.57
CA GLY A 187 -11.13 -26.46 19.52
C GLY A 187 -12.37 -26.18 18.65
N LYS A 188 -12.95 -24.97 18.75
CA LYS A 188 -13.98 -24.46 17.83
C LYS A 188 -13.42 -23.26 17.07
N TYR A 189 -13.90 -23.08 15.86
CA TYR A 189 -13.45 -22.02 14.97
C TYR A 189 -14.49 -20.90 14.85
N THR A 190 -13.97 -19.70 14.65
CA THR A 190 -14.71 -18.51 14.24
C THR A 190 -14.10 -17.95 12.96
N VAL A 191 -14.90 -17.87 11.91
CA VAL A 191 -14.52 -17.40 10.57
C VAL A 191 -15.24 -16.08 10.29
N THR A 192 -14.49 -15.07 9.87
CA THR A 192 -15.00 -13.77 9.44
C THR A 192 -14.82 -13.62 7.94
N ILE A 193 -15.91 -13.27 7.25
CA ILE A 193 -15.95 -13.13 5.78
C ILE A 193 -16.44 -11.73 5.44
N GLU A 194 -15.63 -10.99 4.71
CA GLU A 194 -15.94 -9.66 4.20
C GLU A 194 -16.54 -9.77 2.79
N HIS A 195 -17.73 -9.21 2.60
CA HIS A 195 -18.42 -9.18 1.30
C HIS A 195 -18.26 -7.82 0.60
N SER A 196 -18.04 -6.76 1.41
CA SER A 196 -17.74 -5.37 1.04
C SER A 196 -17.15 -4.68 2.27
N ASP A 197 -16.80 -3.40 2.18
CA ASP A 197 -16.26 -2.64 3.31
C ASP A 197 -17.31 -2.38 4.40
N LEU A 198 -18.60 -2.53 4.08
CA LEU A 198 -19.70 -2.38 5.04
C LEU A 198 -20.28 -3.72 5.47
N PHE A 199 -20.43 -4.69 4.57
CA PHE A 199 -21.12 -5.95 4.85
C PHE A 199 -20.15 -7.09 5.16
N THR A 200 -20.25 -7.62 6.39
CA THR A 200 -19.38 -8.69 6.92
C THR A 200 -20.23 -9.77 7.57
N THR A 201 -19.81 -11.03 7.47
CA THR A 201 -20.43 -12.14 8.19
C THR A 201 -19.42 -12.82 9.11
N VAL A 202 -19.90 -13.34 10.23
CA VAL A 202 -19.10 -14.12 11.18
C VAL A 202 -19.81 -15.43 11.45
N ILE A 203 -19.12 -16.55 11.23
CA ILE A 203 -19.59 -17.90 11.55
C ILE A 203 -18.75 -18.41 12.72
N SER A 204 -19.37 -18.68 13.88
CA SER A 204 -18.68 -19.07 15.12
C SER A 204 -19.21 -20.39 15.66
N GLY A 205 -18.33 -21.17 16.30
CA GLY A 205 -18.70 -22.44 16.95
C GLY A 205 -18.66 -23.65 16.03
N VAL A 206 -17.94 -23.57 14.90
CA VAL A 206 -17.78 -24.69 13.95
C VAL A 206 -16.56 -25.54 14.28
N ASP A 207 -16.56 -26.81 13.86
CA ASP A 207 -15.51 -27.79 14.19
C ASP A 207 -14.33 -27.75 13.22
N PHE A 208 -14.61 -27.47 11.95
CA PHE A 208 -13.59 -27.43 10.91
C PHE A 208 -13.81 -26.25 9.99
N VAL A 209 -12.72 -25.69 9.48
CA VAL A 209 -12.70 -24.62 8.49
C VAL A 209 -11.90 -25.09 7.28
N TYR A 210 -12.40 -24.79 6.09
CA TYR A 210 -11.79 -25.19 4.81
C TYR A 210 -11.12 -24.04 4.07
N ALA A 211 -11.26 -22.82 4.58
CA ALA A 211 -10.73 -21.61 3.96
C ALA A 211 -9.77 -20.89 4.90
N ASP A 212 -8.65 -20.42 4.36
CA ASP A 212 -7.65 -19.67 5.09
C ASP A 212 -7.87 -18.15 4.96
N LYS A 213 -7.26 -17.40 5.88
CA LYS A 213 -7.28 -15.93 5.82
C LYS A 213 -6.72 -15.43 4.49
N GLY A 214 -7.49 -14.58 3.82
CA GLY A 214 -7.14 -13.96 2.55
C GLY A 214 -7.71 -14.68 1.33
N GLU A 215 -8.31 -15.86 1.49
CA GLU A 215 -8.93 -16.60 0.40
C GLU A 215 -10.27 -16.01 -0.03
N GLU A 216 -10.57 -16.13 -1.32
CA GLU A 216 -11.87 -15.83 -1.88
C GLU A 216 -12.80 -17.03 -1.68
N VAL A 217 -14.01 -16.74 -1.18
CA VAL A 217 -15.03 -17.74 -0.92
C VAL A 217 -16.27 -17.42 -1.73
N PHE A 218 -16.92 -18.47 -2.21
CA PHE A 218 -18.07 -18.36 -3.09
C PHE A 218 -19.28 -19.00 -2.44
N LYS A 219 -20.44 -18.39 -2.64
CA LYS A 219 -21.75 -18.73 -2.05
C LYS A 219 -22.12 -20.22 -2.10
N TYR A 220 -21.62 -20.97 -3.08
CA TYR A 220 -21.93 -22.38 -3.28
C TYR A 220 -20.77 -23.34 -2.91
N ILE A 221 -19.72 -22.82 -2.29
CA ILE A 221 -18.58 -23.61 -1.81
C ILE A 221 -18.57 -23.58 -0.28
N PRO A 222 -18.53 -24.75 0.39
CA PRO A 222 -18.57 -24.79 1.84
C PRO A 222 -17.27 -24.21 2.42
N VAL A 223 -17.40 -23.39 3.45
CA VAL A 223 -16.26 -22.73 4.13
C VAL A 223 -15.93 -23.37 5.46
N CYS A 224 -16.91 -24.04 6.08
CA CYS A 224 -16.72 -24.72 7.35
C CYS A 224 -17.69 -25.89 7.52
N TYR A 225 -17.46 -26.67 8.56
CA TYR A 225 -18.25 -27.86 8.88
C TYR A 225 -18.55 -27.94 10.37
N LEU A 226 -19.79 -28.28 10.68
CA LEU A 226 -20.26 -28.58 12.02
C LEU A 226 -20.38 -30.09 12.17
N LEU A 227 -19.63 -30.68 13.10
CA LEU A 227 -19.70 -32.10 13.40
C LEU A 227 -20.87 -32.40 14.34
N ASP A 228 -21.00 -31.59 15.38
CA ASP A 228 -22.07 -31.64 16.37
C ASP A 228 -22.28 -30.28 17.07
N GLY A 229 -23.38 -30.16 17.82
CA GLY A 229 -23.71 -28.96 18.58
C GLY A 229 -24.37 -27.87 17.72
N SER A 230 -23.93 -26.62 17.94
CA SER A 230 -24.52 -25.44 17.31
C SER A 230 -23.47 -24.42 16.87
N ALA A 231 -23.62 -23.89 15.66
CA ALA A 231 -22.88 -22.75 15.15
C ALA A 231 -23.78 -21.51 15.11
N LYS A 232 -23.18 -20.34 15.34
CA LYS A 232 -23.87 -19.04 15.26
C LYS A 232 -23.37 -18.24 14.07
N VAL A 233 -24.29 -17.62 13.34
CA VAL A 233 -23.98 -16.74 12.23
C VAL A 233 -24.49 -15.35 12.52
N TYR A 234 -23.57 -14.39 12.40
CA TYR A 234 -23.79 -12.97 12.60
C TYR A 234 -23.60 -12.25 11.27
N MET A 235 -24.46 -11.27 11.00
CA MET A 235 -24.36 -10.41 9.83
C MET A 235 -24.19 -8.96 10.31
N TYR A 236 -23.15 -8.28 9.87
CA TYR A 236 -22.85 -6.90 10.23
C TYR A 236 -22.90 -6.00 9.00
N ASN A 237 -23.48 -4.81 9.15
CA ASN A 237 -23.45 -3.76 8.13
C ASN A 237 -22.94 -2.46 8.75
N GLY A 238 -21.76 -1.99 8.32
CA GLY A 238 -21.08 -0.84 8.92
C GLY A 238 -20.77 -1.04 10.41
N GLY A 239 -20.50 -2.28 10.82
CA GLY A 239 -20.25 -2.66 12.22
C GLY A 239 -21.51 -2.86 13.08
N ALA A 240 -22.70 -2.49 12.60
CA ALA A 240 -23.95 -2.77 13.31
C ALA A 240 -24.48 -4.16 12.96
N LEU A 241 -24.96 -4.91 13.96
CA LEU A 241 -25.61 -6.21 13.73
C LEU A 241 -26.90 -5.99 12.93
N VAL A 242 -27.06 -6.73 11.84
CA VAL A 242 -28.28 -6.74 11.04
C VAL A 242 -29.31 -7.61 11.74
N THR A 243 -30.49 -7.06 12.04
CA THR A 243 -31.56 -7.77 12.77
C THR A 243 -32.84 -7.96 11.98
N ASN A 244 -33.00 -7.23 10.88
CA ASN A 244 -34.25 -7.17 10.13
C ASN A 244 -34.24 -8.17 8.97
N TYR A 245 -34.30 -9.46 9.31
CA TYR A 245 -34.42 -10.51 8.30
C TYR A 245 -35.01 -11.79 8.90
N ILE A 246 -35.58 -12.61 8.02
CA ILE A 246 -36.00 -13.97 8.33
C ILE A 246 -35.27 -14.96 7.41
N VAL A 247 -35.21 -16.22 7.83
CA VAL A 247 -34.71 -17.33 7.01
C VAL A 247 -35.90 -18.20 6.61
N GLU A 248 -36.19 -18.26 5.32
CA GLU A 248 -37.29 -19.06 4.78
C GLU A 248 -36.80 -19.83 3.55
N ASN A 249 -37.07 -21.14 3.50
CA ASN A 249 -36.72 -22.03 2.38
C ASN A 249 -35.24 -21.91 1.95
N GLY A 250 -34.31 -21.81 2.90
CA GLY A 250 -32.88 -21.69 2.63
C GLY A 250 -32.42 -20.32 2.10
N THR A 251 -33.32 -19.33 2.09
CA THR A 251 -33.03 -17.97 1.62
C THR A 251 -33.18 -16.97 2.77
N ILE A 252 -32.38 -15.91 2.76
CA ILE A 252 -32.51 -14.79 3.69
C ILE A 252 -33.40 -13.74 3.04
N ILE A 253 -34.49 -13.38 3.72
CA ILE A 253 -35.44 -12.37 3.26
C ILE A 253 -35.29 -11.16 4.19
N TRP A 254 -34.93 -10.01 3.62
CA TRP A 254 -34.78 -8.75 4.35
C TRP A 254 -36.15 -8.19 4.72
N GLU A 255 -36.31 -7.83 5.99
CA GLU A 255 -37.50 -7.12 6.47
C GLU A 255 -37.26 -5.60 6.38
N SER A 256 -38.22 -4.89 5.81
CA SER A 256 -38.17 -3.43 5.65
C SER A 256 -38.76 -2.69 6.84
#